data_AF-A0A0K1P6B5-F1
#
_entry.id   AF-A0A0K1P6B5-F1
#
_cell.length_a   1.000
_cell.length_b   1.000
_cell.length_c   1.000
_cell.angle_alpha   90.00
_cell.angle_beta   90.00
_cell.angle_gamma   90.00
#
_symmetry.space_group_name_H-M   'P 1'
#
loop_
_entity.id
_entity.type
_entity.pdbx_description
1 polymer ?
#
loop_
_entity_poly.entity_id
_entity_poly.type
_entity_poly.pdbx_seq_one_letter_code
_entity_poly.pdbx_strand_id
1 'polypeptide(L)' 'MNNFNEIIEEIKQISNKLNDPSTKMEDTIELFKKGNELIKKAKEMLLNIEGEVKKVMNDGSITDFE' A
#
# COMPACT_ATOMS: atom_id res chain seq x y z
N MET A 1 10.27 -7.90 -2.58
CA MET A 1 9.12 -7.54 -1.73
C MET A 1 8.92 -6.05 -1.94
N ASN A 2 7.80 -5.62 -2.53
CA ASN A 2 7.64 -4.20 -2.89
C ASN A 2 7.57 -3.33 -1.62
N ASN A 3 8.29 -2.21 -1.61
CA ASN A 3 8.24 -1.25 -0.51
C ASN A 3 6.95 -0.39 -0.57
N PHE A 4 6.67 0.38 0.48
CA PHE A 4 5.44 1.15 0.58
C PHE A 4 5.27 2.13 -0.60
N ASN A 5 6.34 2.82 -0.99
CA ASN A 5 6.30 3.80 -2.07
C ASN A 5 5.99 3.16 -3.43
N GLU A 6 6.56 1.97 -3.69
CA GLU A 6 6.26 1.20 -4.90
C GLU A 6 4.80 0.75 -4.95
N ILE A 7 4.23 0.33 -3.82
CA ILE A 7 2.81 -0.04 -3.73
C ILE A 7 1.91 1.17 -4.00
N ILE A 8 2.24 2.34 -3.43
CA ILE A 8 1.49 3.57 -3.66
C ILE A 8 1.56 3.99 -5.13
N GLU A 9 2.72 3.87 -5.76
CA GLU A 9 2.88 4.19 -7.17
C GLU A 9 2.07 3.25 -8.07
N GLU A 10 2.05 1.95 -7.74
CA GLU A 10 1.25 0.96 -8.45
C GLU A 10 -0.26 1.23 -8.30
N ILE A 11 -0.71 1.65 -7.11
CA ILE A 11 -2.11 2.06 -6.88
C ILE A 11 -2.47 3.27 -7.75
N LYS A 12 -1.58 4.28 -7.85
CA LYS A 12 -1.81 5.45 -8.72
C LYS A 12 -1.91 5.05 -10.19
N GLN A 13 -1.03 4.16 -10.65
CA GLN A 13 -1.05 3.67 -12.03
C GLN A 13 -2.36 2.91 -12.34
N ILE A 14 -2.82 2.07 -11.41
CA ILE A 14 -4.11 1.39 -11.51
C ILE A 14 -5.25 2.42 -11.60
N SER A 15 -5.25 3.43 -10.73
CA SER A 15 -6.26 4.49 -10.75
C SER A 15 -6.27 5.25 -12.09
N ASN A 16 -5.09 5.53 -12.65
CA ASN A 16 -4.98 6.19 -13.95
C ASN A 16 -5.59 5.33 -15.06
N LYS A 17 -5.30 4.03 -15.07
CA LYS A 17 -5.88 3.08 -16.05
C LYS A 17 -7.39 2.93 -15.89
N LEU A 18 -7.91 2.90 -14.66
CA LEU A 18 -9.35 2.83 -14.42
C LEU A 18 -10.11 4.07 -14.92
N ASN A 19 -9.44 5.23 -14.96
CA ASN A 19 -10.00 6.48 -15.49
C ASN A 19 -9.79 6.65 -17.00
N ASP A 20 -9.03 5.76 -17.65
CA ASP A 20 -8.78 5.80 -19.09
C ASP A 20 -9.98 5.21 -19.86
N PRO A 21 -10.63 5.98 -20.75
CA PRO A 21 -11.76 5.50 -21.55
C PRO A 21 -11.43 4.33 -22.49
N SER A 22 -10.14 4.09 -22.77
CA SER A 22 -9.67 3.00 -23.63
C SER A 22 -9.48 1.67 -22.87
N THR A 23 -9.57 1.67 -21.54
CA THR A 23 -9.47 0.46 -20.73
C THR A 23 -10.68 -0.43 -20.96
N LYS A 24 -10.44 -1.68 -21.32
CA LYS A 24 -11.50 -2.67 -21.55
C LYS A 24 -12.18 -3.03 -20.24
N MET A 25 -13.47 -3.32 -20.29
CA MET A 25 -14.26 -3.70 -19.10
C MET A 25 -13.67 -4.89 -18.33
N GLU A 26 -13.15 -5.89 -19.05
CA GLU A 26 -12.50 -7.06 -18.45
C GLU A 26 -11.24 -6.66 -17.67
N ASP A 27 -10.43 -5.77 -18.25
CA ASP A 27 -9.24 -5.22 -17.61
C ASP A 27 -9.60 -4.35 -16.39
N THR A 28 -10.71 -3.60 -16.46
CA THR A 28 -11.23 -2.78 -15.35
C THR A 28 -11.52 -3.63 -14.10
N ILE A 29 -12.13 -4.81 -14.28
CA ILE A 29 -12.46 -5.72 -13.16
C ILE A 29 -11.17 -6.22 -12.49
N GLU A 30 -10.18 -6.65 -13.29
CA GLU A 30 -8.90 -7.13 -12.76
C GLU A 30 -8.08 -6.02 -12.10
N LEU A 31 -8.05 -4.83 -12.72
CA LEU A 31 -7.42 -3.64 -12.14
C LEU A 31 -8.05 -3.26 -10.80
N PHE A 32 -9.39 -3.33 -10.69
CA PHE A 32 -10.10 -3.04 -9.45
C PHE A 32 -9.78 -4.05 -8.34
N LYS A 33 -9.77 -5.35 -8.65
CA LYS A 33 -9.37 -6.40 -7.68
C LYS A 33 -7.94 -6.17 -7.19
N LYS A 34 -7.01 -5.99 -8.12
CA LYS A 34 -5.59 -5.76 -7.82
C LYS A 34 -5.40 -4.48 -6.99
N GLY A 35 -6.08 -3.39 -7.35
CA GLY A 35 -6.04 -2.15 -6.59
C GLY A 35 -6.49 -2.33 -5.13
N ASN A 36 -7.57 -3.08 -4.90
CA ASN A 36 -8.05 -3.39 -3.55
C ASN A 36 -7.05 -4.22 -2.74
N GLU A 37 -6.38 -5.20 -3.35
CA GLU A 37 -5.34 -5.98 -2.68
C GLU A 37 -4.15 -5.12 -2.28
N LEU A 38 -3.69 -4.24 -3.18
CA LEU A 38 -2.60 -3.31 -2.89
C LEU A 38 -2.96 -2.32 -1.78
N ILE A 39 -4.21 -1.81 -1.77
CA ILE A 39 -4.70 -0.93 -0.70
C ILE A 39 -4.70 -1.67 0.65
N LYS A 40 -5.14 -2.93 0.68
CA LYS A 40 -5.09 -3.74 1.92
C LYS A 40 -3.66 -3.90 2.41
N LYS A 41 -2.73 -4.25 1.52
CA LYS A 41 -1.32 -4.42 1.85
C LYS A 41 -0.69 -3.11 2.35
N ALA A 42 -0.98 -1.98 1.71
CA ALA A 42 -0.51 -0.67 2.17
C ALA A 42 -1.00 -0.34 3.58
N LYS A 43 -2.27 -0.65 3.88
CA LYS A 43 -2.84 -0.48 5.23
C LYS A 43 -2.14 -1.35 6.27
N GLU A 44 -1.87 -2.61 5.95
CA GLU A 44 -1.13 -3.52 6.85
C GLU A 44 0.28 -2.99 7.15
N MET A 45 0.98 -2.48 6.15
CA MET A 45 2.31 -1.88 6.35
C MET A 45 2.27 -0.67 7.30
N LEU A 46 1.27 0.20 7.15
CA LEU A 46 1.09 1.36 8.04
C LEU A 46 0.77 0.93 9.47
N LEU A 47 -0.11 -0.06 9.64
CA LEU A 47 -0.46 -0.59 10.96
C LEU A 47 0.72 -1.25 11.65
N ASN A 48 1.58 -1.95 10.89
CA ASN A 48 2.80 -2.54 11.43
C ASN A 48 3.77 -1.46 11.93
N ILE A 49 4.01 -0.41 11.12
CA ILE A 49 4.86 0.72 11.53
C ILE A 49 4.27 1.41 12.76
N GLU A 50 2.97 1.67 12.79
CA GLU A 50 2.31 2.26 13.96
C GLU A 50 2.48 1.39 15.22
N GLY A 51 2.37 0.07 15.07
CA GLY A 51 2.60 -0.89 16.15
C GLY A 51 4.05 -0.87 16.65
N GLU A 52 5.03 -0.82 15.75
CA GLU A 52 6.45 -0.70 16.09
C GLU A 52 6.75 0.61 16.83
N VAL A 53 6.25 1.74 16.33
CA VAL A 53 6.39 3.04 16.98
C VAL A 53 5.78 3.02 18.39
N LYS A 54 4.57 2.47 18.54
CA LYS A 54 3.92 2.35 19.86
C LYS A 54 4.70 1.48 20.84
N LYS A 55 5.31 0.38 20.36
CA LYS A 55 6.19 -0.46 21.19
C LYS A 55 7.41 0.30 21.67
N VAL A 56 8.12 0.98 20.77
CA VAL A 56 9.29 1.81 21.09
C VAL A 56 8.92 2.90 22.12
N MET A 57 7.77 3.56 21.95
CA MET A 57 7.31 4.60 22.89
C MET A 57 6.93 4.03 24.27
N ASN A 58 6.37 2.82 24.34
CA ASN A 58 5.94 2.20 25.59
C ASN A 58 7.08 1.52 26.36
N ASP A 59 8.04 0.93 25.67
CA ASP A 59 9.14 0.18 26.29
C ASP A 59 10.33 1.08 26.68
N GLY A 60 10.30 2.37 26.32
CA GLY A 60 11.35 3.34 26.62
C GLY A 60 12.71 3.05 25.95
N SER A 61 12.81 1.96 25.20
CA SER A 61 14.00 1.58 24.43
C SER A 61 13.98 2.30 23.08
N ILE A 62 14.63 3.45 23.01
CA ILE A 62 15.12 4.00 21.75
C ILE A 62 16.24 3.07 21.28
N THR A 63 15.91 2.06 20.47
CA THR A 63 16.92 1.39 19.65
C THR A 63 17.14 2.24 18.41
N ASP A 64 18.37 2.70 18.21
CA ASP A 64 18.79 3.42 17.00
C ASP A 64 18.40 2.60 15.76
N PHE A 65 17.67 3.24 14.84
CA PHE A 65 17.33 2.66 13.55
C PHE A 65 18.55 2.81 12.64
N GLU A 66 19.37 1.76 12.51
CA GLU A 66 20.36 1.61 11.43
C GLU A 66 19.71 1.24 10.09
#